data_AF-A0A2T4YCJ0-F1
#
_entry.id   AF-A0A2T4YCJ0-F1
#
_cell.length_a   1.000
_cell.length_b   1.000
_cell.length_c   1.000
_cell.angle_alpha   90.00
_cell.angle_beta   90.00
_cell.angle_gamma   90.00
#
_symmetry.space_group_name_H-M   'P 1'
#
loop_
_entity.id
_entity.type
_entity.pdbx_description
1 polymer ?
#
loop_
_entity_poly.entity_id
_entity_poly.type
_entity_poly.pdbx_seq_one_letter_code
_entity_poly.pdbx_strand_id
1 'polypeptide(L)'
;MKIMMTMTNSDGHAIPATPRRIREEGSTAAVTHYVETRWPAIGGKDLAPLPEHTFLDPEFAEAYQPGHVAYVYVAGSGDTLKAPDQPTGLHGLARRFALPLFKISATASENALARIEDINLERYAGMYEAESGLACDPGYDNWRLVLIHPSRKPIPGAPIDARPRVIRVVLPQGLSLITFEKELHERLSPAALGRWISSPTGRKHCADLGLDPREAMRLTGYNTGEAERVSRADELYVFKPRRDGGRLLTIVEHIVHDFVVRDAAADRPAWGWVALNQGYKAQRLINTTTATK
;
A
#
# COMPACT_ATOMS: atom_id res chain seq x y z
N MET A 1 34.89 7.40 -11.48
CA MET A 1 34.70 8.76 -12.04
C MET A 1 33.50 8.67 -12.98
N LYS A 2 32.32 9.15 -12.56
CA LYS A 2 31.06 8.96 -13.30
C LYS A 2 30.75 10.26 -14.04
N ILE A 3 30.74 10.18 -15.37
CA ILE A 3 30.46 11.33 -16.24
C ILE A 3 28.96 11.60 -16.13
N MET A 4 28.60 12.70 -15.45
CA MET A 4 27.29 13.32 -15.59
C MET A 4 27.27 13.90 -17.01
N MET A 5 26.49 13.32 -17.92
CA MET A 5 26.26 13.93 -19.23
C MET A 5 25.29 15.10 -19.02
N THR A 6 25.83 16.25 -18.66
CA THR A 6 25.09 17.52 -18.67
C THR A 6 25.08 18.02 -20.12
N MET A 7 23.90 18.18 -20.72
CA MET A 7 23.81 18.87 -22.01
C MET A 7 23.71 20.37 -21.71
N THR A 8 24.64 21.16 -22.19
CA THR A 8 24.51 22.62 -22.16
C THR A 8 23.69 23.07 -23.35
N ASN A 9 22.64 23.87 -23.13
CA ASN A 9 21.97 24.54 -24.24
C ASN A 9 22.85 25.63 -24.84
N SER A 10 22.39 26.24 -25.94
CA SER A 10 23.04 27.37 -26.62
C SER A 10 23.32 28.57 -25.70
N ASP A 11 22.63 28.65 -24.56
CA ASP A 11 22.75 29.74 -23.58
C ASP A 11 23.56 29.33 -22.34
N GLY A 12 24.31 28.23 -22.38
CA GLY A 12 25.18 27.78 -21.29
C GLY A 12 24.47 27.21 -20.06
N HIS A 13 23.14 26.99 -20.13
CA HIS A 13 22.39 26.37 -19.06
C HIS A 13 22.50 24.85 -19.14
N ALA A 14 22.81 24.22 -18.01
CA ALA A 14 22.77 22.78 -17.83
C ALA A 14 21.33 22.28 -17.95
N ILE A 15 20.99 21.64 -19.07
CA ILE A 15 19.75 20.89 -19.23
C ILE A 15 20.00 19.47 -18.70
N PRO A 16 19.09 18.93 -17.85
CA PRO A 16 19.13 17.51 -17.49
C PRO A 16 19.11 16.67 -18.77
N ALA A 17 20.11 15.80 -18.97
CA ALA A 17 20.08 14.90 -20.12
C ALA A 17 18.79 14.07 -20.10
N THR A 18 18.07 14.08 -21.22
CA THR A 18 16.83 13.32 -21.35
C THR A 18 17.11 11.85 -21.06
N PRO A 19 16.41 11.24 -20.08
CA PRO A 19 16.59 9.84 -19.72
C PRO A 19 16.45 8.92 -20.94
N ARG A 20 17.32 7.91 -21.06
CA ARG A 20 17.29 6.97 -22.19
C ARG A 20 16.00 6.15 -22.20
N ARG A 21 15.27 6.13 -23.31
CA ARG A 21 14.08 5.27 -23.47
C ARG A 21 14.44 3.77 -23.39
N ILE A 22 13.60 2.98 -22.73
CA ILE A 22 13.76 1.51 -22.56
C ILE A 22 12.56 0.71 -23.06
N ARG A 23 11.54 1.39 -23.57
CA ARG A 23 10.35 0.80 -24.18
C ARG A 23 10.16 1.38 -25.57
N GLU A 24 9.51 0.60 -26.42
CA GLU A 24 9.09 1.03 -27.74
C GLU A 24 8.06 2.17 -27.67
N GLU A 25 7.90 2.84 -28.80
CA GLU A 25 6.83 3.81 -28.98
C GLU A 25 5.46 3.14 -28.92
N GLY A 26 4.47 3.82 -28.34
CA GLY A 26 3.15 3.24 -28.09
C GLY A 26 3.07 2.28 -26.89
N SER A 27 4.18 2.00 -26.18
CA SER A 27 4.12 1.14 -24.99
C SER A 27 3.19 1.71 -23.90
N THR A 28 2.31 0.86 -23.37
CA THR A 28 1.42 1.15 -22.25
C THR A 28 2.08 0.96 -20.88
N ALA A 29 3.38 0.67 -20.84
CA ALA A 29 4.12 0.60 -19.59
C ALA A 29 4.17 1.98 -18.91
N ALA A 30 4.03 2.02 -17.58
CA ALA A 30 4.28 3.24 -16.82
C ALA A 30 5.76 3.64 -16.92
N VAL A 31 6.67 2.67 -16.82
CA VAL A 31 8.12 2.94 -16.87
C VAL A 31 8.64 2.76 -18.28
N THR A 32 8.83 3.87 -18.97
CA THR A 32 9.28 3.94 -20.36
C THR A 32 10.72 4.42 -20.54
N HIS A 33 11.31 5.03 -19.51
CA HIS A 33 12.69 5.53 -19.53
C HIS A 33 13.52 4.92 -18.41
N TYR A 34 14.82 4.81 -18.67
CA TYR A 34 15.81 4.39 -17.68
C TYR A 34 16.21 5.57 -16.82
N VAL A 35 15.94 5.46 -15.52
CA VAL A 35 16.53 6.30 -14.49
C VAL A 35 17.35 5.38 -13.59
N GLU A 36 18.56 5.80 -13.22
CA GLU A 36 19.44 5.00 -12.36
C GLU A 36 18.94 5.03 -10.91
N THR A 37 17.82 4.35 -10.68
CA THR A 37 17.10 4.36 -9.40
C THR A 37 16.74 2.93 -9.01
N ARG A 38 17.22 2.52 -7.84
CA ARG A 38 16.77 1.28 -7.21
C ARG A 38 15.47 1.58 -6.46
N TRP A 39 14.35 1.17 -7.05
CA TRP A 39 13.05 1.30 -6.40
C TRP A 39 13.00 0.57 -5.05
N PRO A 40 12.27 1.11 -4.07
CA PRO A 40 12.10 0.45 -2.78
C PRO A 40 11.28 -0.83 -2.96
N ALA A 41 11.40 -1.74 -2.00
CA ALA A 41 10.59 -2.94 -1.92
C ALA A 41 9.63 -2.83 -0.74
N ILE A 42 8.35 -3.18 -0.94
CA ILE A 42 7.37 -3.26 0.15
C ILE A 42 7.87 -4.22 1.24
N GLY A 43 7.71 -3.90 2.53
CA GLY A 43 8.29 -4.67 3.65
C GLY A 43 9.77 -4.43 3.92
N GLY A 44 10.46 -3.57 3.15
CA GLY A 44 11.87 -3.27 3.36
C GLY A 44 12.82 -4.37 2.86
N LYS A 45 14.13 -4.16 2.91
CA LYS A 45 15.10 -5.12 2.30
C LYS A 45 15.13 -6.47 3.02
N ASP A 46 14.83 -6.47 4.30
CA ASP A 46 15.05 -7.60 5.21
C ASP A 46 13.78 -8.42 5.48
N LEU A 47 12.70 -8.20 4.70
CA LEU A 47 11.49 -9.02 4.78
C LEU A 47 11.82 -10.48 4.40
N ALA A 48 11.87 -11.34 5.40
CA ALA A 48 12.00 -12.78 5.25
C ALA A 48 10.61 -13.46 5.34
N PRO A 49 10.37 -14.53 4.57
CA PRO A 49 9.22 -15.41 4.80
C PRO A 49 9.26 -16.02 6.21
N LEU A 50 8.08 -16.29 6.77
CA LEU A 50 7.98 -17.14 7.95
C LEU A 50 8.33 -18.60 7.59
N PRO A 51 8.74 -19.43 8.57
CA PRO A 51 8.88 -20.87 8.36
C PRO A 51 7.59 -21.52 7.86
N GLU A 52 7.69 -22.56 7.02
CA GLU A 52 6.52 -23.18 6.37
C GLU A 52 5.55 -23.90 7.34
N HIS A 53 5.99 -24.15 8.58
CA HIS A 53 5.20 -24.81 9.63
C HIS A 53 4.56 -23.84 10.62
N THR A 54 4.86 -22.54 10.55
CA THR A 54 4.51 -21.56 11.60
C THR A 54 3.01 -21.50 11.94
N PHE A 55 2.13 -21.77 10.96
CA PHE A 55 0.68 -21.78 11.16
C PHE A 55 0.12 -23.15 11.58
N LEU A 56 0.96 -24.19 11.60
CA LEU A 56 0.66 -25.53 12.07
C LEU A 56 1.23 -25.77 13.48
N ASP A 57 2.12 -24.92 13.94
CA ASP A 57 2.71 -25.01 15.28
C ASP A 57 1.63 -24.85 16.36
N PRO A 58 1.72 -25.59 17.48
CA PRO A 58 0.73 -25.52 18.56
C PRO A 58 0.48 -24.10 19.08
N GLU A 59 1.52 -23.27 19.16
CA GLU A 59 1.42 -21.88 19.62
C GLU A 59 0.44 -21.05 18.78
N PHE A 60 0.43 -21.24 17.46
CA PHE A 60 -0.55 -20.60 16.59
C PHE A 60 -1.87 -21.38 16.56
N ALA A 61 -1.81 -22.71 16.35
CA ALA A 61 -2.98 -23.53 16.08
C ALA A 61 -3.95 -23.61 17.27
N GLU A 62 -3.45 -23.59 18.51
CA GLU A 62 -4.26 -23.61 19.72
C GLU A 62 -4.81 -22.22 20.08
N ALA A 63 -4.06 -21.16 19.78
CA ALA A 63 -4.44 -19.79 20.11
C ALA A 63 -5.34 -19.11 19.05
N TYR A 64 -5.22 -19.52 17.78
CA TYR A 64 -5.98 -18.90 16.69
C TYR A 64 -7.48 -19.19 16.83
N GLN A 65 -8.25 -18.12 16.99
CA GLN A 65 -9.70 -18.14 16.89
C GLN A 65 -10.13 -17.29 15.69
N PRO A 66 -10.98 -17.80 14.77
CA PRO A 66 -11.40 -17.05 13.59
C PRO A 66 -12.31 -15.87 13.98
N GLY A 67 -12.00 -14.69 13.45
CA GLY A 67 -12.82 -13.48 13.52
C GLY A 67 -13.50 -13.17 12.17
N HIS A 68 -13.41 -11.93 11.71
CA HIS A 68 -14.02 -11.49 10.45
C HIS A 68 -13.08 -11.61 9.25
N VAL A 69 -13.66 -11.54 8.05
CA VAL A 69 -12.92 -11.59 6.79
C VAL A 69 -12.45 -10.20 6.41
N ALA A 70 -11.23 -10.10 5.89
CA ALA A 70 -10.74 -8.93 5.17
C ALA A 70 -10.19 -9.33 3.80
N TYR A 71 -10.22 -8.38 2.87
CA TYR A 71 -9.69 -8.50 1.52
C TYR A 71 -8.62 -7.44 1.32
N VAL A 72 -7.36 -7.87 1.25
CA VAL A 72 -6.26 -7.00 0.83
C VAL A 72 -6.29 -6.91 -0.68
N TYR A 73 -6.29 -5.70 -1.22
CA TYR A 73 -6.40 -5.47 -2.65
C TYR A 73 -5.33 -4.53 -3.17
N VAL A 74 -5.08 -4.65 -4.48
CA VAL A 74 -4.21 -3.74 -5.23
C VAL A 74 -5.06 -3.09 -6.31
N ALA A 75 -5.03 -1.76 -6.38
CA ALA A 75 -5.78 -0.99 -7.35
C ALA A 75 -4.87 -0.05 -8.14
N GLY A 76 -5.24 0.21 -9.38
CA GLY A 76 -4.67 1.27 -10.21
C GLY A 76 -5.79 2.08 -10.84
N SER A 77 -5.50 3.30 -11.27
CA SER A 77 -6.45 4.16 -11.98
C SER A 77 -5.84 4.75 -13.24
N GLY A 78 -6.71 5.25 -14.12
CA GLY A 78 -6.35 5.83 -15.41
C GLY A 78 -6.76 4.97 -16.60
N ASP A 79 -6.98 5.64 -17.73
CA ASP A 79 -7.42 5.01 -18.96
C ASP A 79 -6.28 4.93 -19.98
N THR A 80 -5.61 3.78 -20.00
CA THR A 80 -4.56 3.47 -20.98
C THR A 80 -5.07 2.99 -22.32
N LEU A 81 -6.36 2.61 -22.40
CA LEU A 81 -6.93 1.99 -23.59
C LEU A 81 -7.68 3.00 -24.46
N LYS A 82 -8.31 4.02 -23.85
CA LYS A 82 -9.01 5.08 -24.60
C LYS A 82 -8.10 6.18 -25.13
N ALA A 83 -7.03 6.52 -24.40
CA ALA A 83 -6.10 7.60 -24.77
C ALA A 83 -4.65 7.22 -24.39
N PRO A 84 -4.00 6.32 -25.14
CA PRO A 84 -2.67 5.82 -24.83
C PRO A 84 -1.57 6.90 -24.88
N ASP A 85 -1.81 8.00 -25.58
CA ASP A 85 -0.98 9.19 -25.70
C ASP A 85 -1.16 10.18 -24.53
N GLN A 86 -2.29 10.11 -23.82
CA GLN A 86 -2.63 10.98 -22.68
C GLN A 86 -2.97 10.16 -21.44
N PRO A 87 -1.97 9.53 -20.82
CA PRO A 87 -2.19 8.68 -19.66
C PRO A 87 -2.69 9.50 -18.47
N THR A 88 -3.83 9.09 -17.92
CA THR A 88 -4.52 9.75 -16.80
C THR A 88 -4.42 8.93 -15.51
N GLY A 89 -4.97 9.45 -14.41
CA GLY A 89 -5.03 8.75 -13.12
C GLY A 89 -3.66 8.44 -12.54
N LEU A 90 -3.60 7.40 -11.70
CA LEU A 90 -2.36 6.91 -11.11
C LEU A 90 -1.39 6.40 -12.19
N HIS A 91 -1.89 5.87 -13.31
CA HIS A 91 -1.04 5.46 -14.42
C HIS A 91 -0.32 6.65 -15.08
N GLY A 92 -1.00 7.78 -15.25
CA GLY A 92 -0.42 9.04 -15.71
C GLY A 92 0.70 9.50 -14.79
N LEU A 93 0.41 9.56 -13.48
CA LEU A 93 1.42 9.90 -12.48
C LEU A 93 2.62 8.94 -12.52
N ALA A 94 2.35 7.63 -12.58
CA ALA A 94 3.35 6.59 -12.68
C ALA A 94 4.23 6.75 -13.93
N ARG A 95 3.67 7.21 -15.06
CA ARG A 95 4.41 7.47 -16.29
C ARG A 95 5.24 8.74 -16.22
N ARG A 96 4.68 9.84 -15.71
CA ARG A 96 5.41 11.10 -15.48
C ARG A 96 6.65 10.85 -14.62
N PHE A 97 6.45 10.18 -13.49
CA PHE A 97 7.53 9.88 -12.54
C PHE A 97 8.33 8.61 -12.87
N ALA A 98 8.07 7.89 -13.97
CA ALA A 98 8.76 6.63 -14.28
C ALA A 98 8.81 5.62 -13.10
N LEU A 99 7.71 5.49 -12.35
CA LEU A 99 7.56 4.60 -11.20
C LEU A 99 6.42 3.59 -11.40
N PRO A 100 6.53 2.35 -10.93
CA PRO A 100 5.39 1.43 -10.88
C PRO A 100 4.53 1.73 -9.64
N LEU A 101 3.48 2.54 -9.78
CA LEU A 101 2.64 2.98 -8.65
C LEU A 101 1.31 2.24 -8.59
N PHE A 102 0.90 1.84 -7.38
CA PHE A 102 -0.40 1.22 -7.10
C PHE A 102 -0.93 1.66 -5.73
N LYS A 103 -2.26 1.65 -5.59
CA LYS A 103 -2.92 1.71 -4.27
C LYS A 103 -2.96 0.31 -3.68
N ILE A 104 -2.61 0.18 -2.39
CA ILE A 104 -2.73 -1.07 -1.63
C ILE A 104 -3.44 -0.76 -0.32
N SER A 105 -4.47 -1.54 0.01
CA SER A 105 -5.33 -1.30 1.17
C SER A 105 -6.12 -2.58 1.50
N ALA A 106 -6.91 -2.58 2.57
CA ALA A 106 -7.80 -3.68 2.89
C ALA A 106 -9.26 -3.23 2.96
N THR A 107 -10.19 -4.17 2.92
CA THR A 107 -11.60 -3.89 3.15
C THR A 107 -12.29 -5.09 3.78
N ALA A 108 -13.29 -4.85 4.63
CA ALA A 108 -14.22 -5.87 5.10
C ALA A 108 -15.49 -5.96 4.22
N SER A 109 -15.64 -5.10 3.20
CA SER A 109 -16.74 -5.21 2.24
C SER A 109 -16.74 -6.62 1.65
N GLU A 110 -17.91 -7.28 1.66
CA GLU A 110 -18.08 -8.60 1.06
C GLU A 110 -17.66 -8.61 -0.41
N ASN A 111 -17.76 -7.45 -1.06
CA ASN A 111 -17.33 -7.18 -2.42
C ASN A 111 -16.30 -6.04 -2.47
N ALA A 112 -15.04 -6.37 -2.80
CA ALA A 112 -13.99 -5.39 -3.00
C ALA A 112 -14.30 -4.38 -4.13
N LEU A 113 -15.21 -4.70 -5.06
CA LEU A 113 -15.64 -3.75 -6.09
C LEU A 113 -16.47 -2.59 -5.53
N ALA A 114 -17.28 -2.82 -4.49
CA ALA A 114 -18.01 -1.73 -3.83
C ALA A 114 -17.02 -0.70 -3.25
N ARG A 115 -15.92 -1.18 -2.66
CA ARG A 115 -14.85 -0.28 -2.20
C ARG A 115 -14.17 0.47 -3.34
N ILE A 116 -14.09 -0.12 -4.54
CA ILE A 116 -13.59 0.57 -5.74
C ILE A 116 -14.55 1.68 -6.19
N GLU A 117 -15.86 1.44 -6.13
CA GLU A 117 -16.87 2.46 -6.43
C GLU A 117 -16.76 3.66 -5.48
N ASP A 118 -16.58 3.41 -4.18
CA ASP A 118 -16.39 4.48 -3.18
C ASP A 118 -15.17 5.36 -3.52
N ILE A 119 -14.01 4.75 -3.79
CA ILE A 119 -12.80 5.53 -4.09
C ILE A 119 -12.85 6.22 -5.45
N ASN A 120 -13.68 5.73 -6.38
CA ASN A 120 -13.97 6.41 -7.65
C ASN A 120 -14.81 7.65 -7.43
N LEU A 121 -15.84 7.56 -6.58
CA LEU A 121 -16.67 8.70 -6.19
C LEU A 121 -15.82 9.80 -5.54
N GLU A 122 -14.92 9.41 -4.62
CA GLU A 122 -14.01 10.32 -3.93
C GLU A 122 -12.86 10.84 -4.80
N ARG A 123 -12.67 10.26 -6.01
CA ARG A 123 -11.49 10.49 -6.86
C ARG A 123 -10.18 10.39 -6.05
N TYR A 124 -10.07 9.34 -5.24
CA TYR A 124 -9.01 9.18 -4.25
C TYR A 124 -7.63 9.48 -4.86
N ALA A 125 -6.81 10.29 -4.20
CA ALA A 125 -5.48 10.73 -4.66
C ALA A 125 -5.45 11.56 -5.97
N GLY A 126 -6.59 12.08 -6.42
CA GLY A 126 -6.67 12.92 -7.61
C GLY A 126 -6.09 14.32 -7.44
N MET A 127 -6.05 14.83 -6.21
CA MET A 127 -5.61 16.18 -5.91
C MET A 127 -4.12 16.26 -5.57
N TYR A 128 -3.52 17.44 -5.78
CA TYR A 128 -2.15 17.77 -5.37
C TYR A 128 -1.99 19.29 -5.20
N GLU A 129 -0.92 19.72 -4.55
CA GLU A 129 -0.55 21.13 -4.44
C GLU A 129 0.31 21.56 -5.64
N ALA A 130 -0.23 22.44 -6.47
CA ALA A 130 0.50 23.14 -7.54
C ALA A 130 0.92 24.55 -7.07
N GLU A 131 1.74 25.24 -7.86
CA GLU A 131 2.18 26.61 -7.56
C GLU A 131 0.99 27.59 -7.42
N SER A 132 -0.06 27.41 -8.23
CA SER A 132 -1.28 28.21 -8.19
C SER A 132 -2.30 27.77 -7.12
N GLY A 133 -1.97 26.79 -6.28
CA GLY A 133 -2.87 26.21 -5.28
C GLY A 133 -3.27 24.75 -5.58
N LEU A 134 -4.38 24.31 -4.99
CA LEU A 134 -4.86 22.92 -5.17
C LEU A 134 -5.29 22.66 -6.62
N ALA A 135 -4.77 21.58 -7.20
CA ALA A 135 -5.09 21.10 -8.53
C ALA A 135 -5.57 19.64 -8.47
N CYS A 136 -6.21 19.17 -9.54
CA CYS A 136 -6.71 17.80 -9.64
C CYS A 136 -6.41 17.23 -11.04
N ASP A 137 -5.78 16.05 -11.09
CA ASP A 137 -5.58 15.32 -12.35
C ASP A 137 -6.84 14.51 -12.73
N PRO A 138 -7.16 14.38 -14.02
CA PRO A 138 -8.25 13.51 -14.49
C PRO A 138 -7.92 12.02 -14.31
N GLY A 139 -8.95 11.15 -14.38
CA GLY A 139 -8.81 9.69 -14.44
C GLY A 139 -8.70 8.98 -13.07
N TYR A 140 -8.78 9.73 -11.97
CA TYR A 140 -8.86 9.18 -10.61
C TYR A 140 -10.27 8.72 -10.21
N ASP A 141 -11.24 8.84 -11.10
CA ASP A 141 -12.59 8.27 -11.04
C ASP A 141 -12.69 6.89 -11.74
N ASN A 142 -11.55 6.35 -12.21
CA ASN A 142 -11.47 5.08 -12.93
C ASN A 142 -10.46 4.11 -12.28
N TRP A 143 -10.54 3.97 -10.97
CA TRP A 143 -9.90 2.91 -10.20
C TRP A 143 -10.48 1.54 -10.57
N ARG A 144 -9.59 0.56 -10.61
CA ARG A 144 -9.89 -0.85 -10.85
C ARG A 144 -8.94 -1.74 -10.08
N LEU A 145 -9.46 -2.88 -9.63
CA LEU A 145 -8.63 -3.95 -9.07
C LEU A 145 -7.65 -4.46 -10.13
N VAL A 146 -6.41 -4.69 -9.73
CA VAL A 146 -5.36 -5.22 -10.60
C VAL A 146 -5.10 -6.69 -10.26
N LEU A 147 -4.60 -7.46 -11.22
CA LEU A 147 -4.16 -8.82 -10.94
C LEU A 147 -2.92 -8.80 -10.03
N ILE A 148 -3.00 -9.50 -8.92
CA ILE A 148 -1.89 -9.78 -8.02
C ILE A 148 -1.38 -11.17 -8.40
N HIS A 149 -0.06 -11.30 -8.60
CA HIS A 149 0.55 -12.59 -8.91
C HIS A 149 1.57 -12.91 -7.82
N PRO A 150 1.13 -13.42 -6.65
CA PRO A 150 2.06 -13.93 -5.66
C PRO A 150 2.95 -15.01 -6.28
N SER A 151 4.26 -14.94 -6.04
CA SER A 151 5.23 -15.91 -6.56
C SER A 151 5.15 -17.28 -5.89
N ARG A 152 4.32 -17.40 -4.84
CA ARG A 152 4.08 -18.63 -4.07
C ARG A 152 2.64 -18.67 -3.57
N LYS A 153 2.21 -19.84 -3.12
CA LYS A 153 0.96 -20.02 -2.38
C LYS A 153 1.11 -19.53 -0.93
N PRO A 154 -0.01 -19.26 -0.23
CA PRO A 154 -0.01 -19.06 1.22
C PRO A 154 0.66 -20.24 1.94
N ILE A 155 1.28 -19.97 3.09
CA ILE A 155 1.85 -21.01 3.95
C ILE A 155 0.73 -21.99 4.39
N PRO A 156 0.97 -23.32 4.39
CA PRO A 156 -0.04 -24.28 4.86
C PRO A 156 -0.56 -23.95 6.26
N GLY A 157 -1.88 -24.09 6.46
CA GLY A 157 -2.54 -23.75 7.73
C GLY A 157 -2.85 -22.27 7.92
N ALA A 158 -2.24 -21.37 7.15
CA ALA A 158 -2.55 -19.94 7.22
C ALA A 158 -4.03 -19.69 6.87
N PRO A 159 -4.75 -18.81 7.58
CA PRO A 159 -6.14 -18.47 7.29
C PRO A 159 -6.26 -17.50 6.10
N ILE A 160 -5.51 -17.76 5.02
CA ILE A 160 -5.29 -16.87 3.88
C ILE A 160 -5.55 -17.62 2.57
N ASP A 161 -6.27 -16.98 1.66
CA ASP A 161 -6.52 -17.44 0.30
C ASP A 161 -6.07 -16.36 -0.71
N ALA A 162 -5.09 -16.70 -1.55
CA ALA A 162 -4.52 -15.81 -2.54
C ALA A 162 -5.32 -15.89 -3.86
N ARG A 163 -6.28 -14.99 -4.04
CA ARG A 163 -7.11 -14.90 -5.26
C ARG A 163 -6.48 -13.96 -6.29
N PRO A 164 -6.91 -14.00 -7.57
CA PRO A 164 -6.26 -13.21 -8.62
C PRO A 164 -6.25 -11.70 -8.42
N ARG A 165 -7.23 -11.11 -7.72
CA ARG A 165 -7.35 -9.65 -7.53
C ARG A 165 -7.33 -9.19 -6.08
N VAL A 166 -7.40 -10.13 -5.15
CA VAL A 166 -7.45 -9.88 -3.70
C VAL A 166 -6.74 -11.01 -2.96
N ILE A 167 -6.15 -10.71 -1.82
CA ILE A 167 -5.75 -11.70 -0.83
C ILE A 167 -6.84 -11.70 0.24
N ARG A 168 -7.60 -12.78 0.33
CA ARG A 168 -8.61 -12.97 1.37
C ARG A 168 -7.92 -13.48 2.62
N VAL A 169 -8.20 -12.88 3.76
CA VAL A 169 -7.69 -13.30 5.06
C VAL A 169 -8.87 -13.41 6.04
N VAL A 170 -8.93 -14.49 6.82
CA VAL A 170 -9.77 -14.54 8.02
C VAL A 170 -8.91 -14.00 9.15
N LEU A 171 -9.25 -12.83 9.66
CA LEU A 171 -8.50 -12.18 10.73
C LEU A 171 -8.76 -12.92 12.05
N PRO A 172 -7.76 -13.04 12.94
CA PRO A 172 -7.96 -13.59 14.28
C PRO A 172 -8.97 -12.76 15.08
N GLN A 173 -9.70 -13.40 15.98
CA GLN A 173 -10.60 -12.74 16.92
C GLN A 173 -9.85 -11.65 17.70
N GLY A 174 -10.42 -10.45 17.75
CA GLY A 174 -9.81 -9.29 18.41
C GLY A 174 -8.88 -8.45 17.52
N LEU A 175 -8.47 -8.92 16.34
CA LEU A 175 -7.77 -8.10 15.36
C LEU A 175 -8.79 -7.34 14.48
N SER A 176 -9.08 -6.10 14.84
CA SER A 176 -9.98 -5.24 14.04
C SER A 176 -9.42 -4.97 12.63
N LEU A 177 -10.30 -4.69 11.66
CA LEU A 177 -9.87 -4.28 10.30
C LEU A 177 -8.97 -3.04 10.36
N ILE A 178 -9.34 -2.04 11.15
CA ILE A 178 -8.57 -0.78 11.28
C ILE A 178 -7.15 -1.07 11.79
N THR A 179 -7.00 -1.94 12.79
CA THR A 179 -5.69 -2.33 13.32
C THR A 179 -4.89 -3.10 12.28
N PHE A 180 -5.52 -4.04 11.58
CA PHE A 180 -4.90 -4.78 10.49
C PHE A 180 -4.42 -3.85 9.37
N GLU A 181 -5.22 -2.87 8.96
CA GLU A 181 -4.85 -1.88 7.94
C GLU A 181 -3.68 -1.01 8.40
N LYS A 182 -3.68 -0.54 9.65
CA LYS A 182 -2.55 0.22 10.20
C LYS A 182 -1.25 -0.57 10.13
N GLU A 183 -1.26 -1.83 10.56
CA GLU A 183 -0.10 -2.73 10.48
C GLU A 183 0.32 -3.01 9.04
N LEU A 184 -0.65 -3.20 8.15
CA LEU A 184 -0.40 -3.36 6.72
C LEU A 184 0.32 -2.12 6.17
N HIS A 185 -0.20 -0.92 6.41
CA HIS A 185 0.41 0.32 5.94
C HIS A 185 1.79 0.58 6.55
N GLU A 186 1.99 0.26 7.83
CA GLU A 186 3.29 0.39 8.48
C GLU A 186 4.34 -0.52 7.82
N ARG A 187 4.00 -1.79 7.59
CA ARG A 187 4.89 -2.75 6.90
C ARG A 187 5.10 -2.41 5.42
N LEU A 188 4.12 -1.80 4.76
CA LEU A 188 4.26 -1.33 3.37
C LEU A 188 5.05 0.00 3.29
N SER A 189 5.14 0.76 4.38
CA SER A 189 5.69 2.11 4.43
C SER A 189 7.08 2.29 3.81
N PRO A 190 8.02 1.32 3.81
CA PRO A 190 9.31 1.48 3.12
C PRO A 190 9.20 1.78 1.63
N ALA A 191 8.07 1.42 1.00
CA ALA A 191 7.79 1.69 -0.41
C ALA A 191 6.62 2.68 -0.62
N ALA A 192 6.13 3.34 0.43
CA ALA A 192 5.12 4.39 0.29
C ALA A 192 5.66 5.54 -0.56
N LEU A 193 4.89 6.00 -1.55
CA LEU A 193 5.28 7.05 -2.49
C LEU A 193 5.70 8.32 -1.74
N GLY A 194 4.88 8.77 -0.78
CA GLY A 194 5.14 9.92 0.07
C GLY A 194 6.51 9.87 0.77
N ARG A 195 6.78 8.74 1.43
CA ARG A 195 8.02 8.50 2.15
C ARG A 195 9.22 8.41 1.19
N TRP A 196 9.05 7.70 0.08
CA TRP A 196 10.13 7.45 -0.86
C TRP A 196 10.52 8.70 -1.66
N ILE A 197 9.56 9.48 -2.18
CA ILE A 197 9.87 10.71 -2.92
C ILE A 197 10.63 11.71 -2.05
N SER A 198 10.30 11.74 -0.75
CA SER A 198 10.89 12.63 0.24
C SER A 198 12.27 12.14 0.72
N SER A 199 12.73 10.97 0.29
CA SER A 199 14.08 10.48 0.59
C SER A 199 15.14 11.12 -0.32
N PRO A 200 16.43 11.09 0.04
CA PRO A 200 17.50 11.55 -0.86
C PRO A 200 17.48 10.86 -2.23
N THR A 201 17.21 9.55 -2.27
CA THR A 201 17.10 8.78 -3.51
C THR A 201 15.90 9.20 -4.36
N GLY A 202 14.75 9.46 -3.73
CA GLY A 202 13.55 9.93 -4.42
C GLY A 202 13.71 11.35 -4.97
N ARG A 203 14.28 12.27 -4.18
CA ARG A 203 14.59 13.63 -4.66
C ARG A 203 15.56 13.62 -5.84
N LYS A 204 16.61 12.78 -5.77
CA LYS A 204 17.53 12.61 -6.90
C LYS A 204 16.79 12.07 -8.13
N HIS A 205 15.92 11.09 -7.96
CA HIS A 205 15.12 10.55 -9.06
C HIS A 205 14.26 11.63 -9.74
N CYS A 206 13.57 12.47 -8.96
CA CYS A 206 12.81 13.59 -9.51
C CYS A 206 13.71 14.60 -10.25
N ALA A 207 14.88 14.93 -9.68
CA ALA A 207 15.84 15.83 -10.32
C ALA A 207 16.37 15.26 -11.65
N ASP A 208 16.65 13.96 -11.72
CA ASP A 208 17.08 13.27 -12.95
C ASP A 208 15.97 13.27 -14.03
N LEU A 209 14.71 13.48 -13.64
CA LEU A 209 13.56 13.62 -14.54
C LEU A 209 13.16 15.09 -14.82
N GLY A 210 13.78 16.06 -14.12
CA GLY A 210 13.36 17.47 -14.18
C GLY A 210 11.98 17.74 -13.58
N LEU A 211 11.54 16.95 -12.58
CA LEU A 211 10.22 17.04 -11.96
C LEU A 211 10.29 17.55 -10.51
N ASP A 212 9.22 18.21 -10.07
CA ASP A 212 9.04 18.58 -8.66
C ASP A 212 8.46 17.39 -7.85
N PRO A 213 9.12 16.93 -6.77
CA PRO A 213 8.57 15.87 -5.92
C PRO A 213 7.21 16.21 -5.29
N ARG A 214 6.85 17.49 -5.14
CA ARG A 214 5.54 17.91 -4.60
C ARG A 214 4.38 17.48 -5.48
N GLU A 215 4.55 17.40 -6.80
CA GLU A 215 3.51 16.93 -7.73
C GLU A 215 3.16 15.44 -7.53
N ALA A 216 4.07 14.67 -6.94
CA ALA A 216 3.83 13.28 -6.54
C ALA A 216 3.09 13.14 -5.20
N MET A 217 2.99 14.22 -4.40
CA MET A 217 2.27 14.22 -3.13
C MET A 217 0.79 14.40 -3.39
N ARG A 218 0.03 13.35 -3.12
CA ARG A 218 -1.38 13.27 -3.50
C ARG A 218 -2.29 13.47 -2.29
N LEU A 219 -3.43 14.08 -2.59
CA LEU A 219 -4.47 14.44 -1.65
C LEU A 219 -5.81 13.87 -2.15
N THR A 220 -6.72 13.64 -1.22
CA THR A 220 -8.13 13.30 -1.49
C THR A 220 -8.99 14.38 -0.84
N GLY A 221 -9.92 14.94 -1.62
CA GLY A 221 -10.97 15.80 -1.11
C GLY A 221 -12.18 14.97 -0.71
N TYR A 222 -12.69 15.19 0.50
CA TYR A 222 -13.90 14.58 1.02
C TYR A 222 -14.95 15.66 1.16
N ASN A 223 -16.04 15.53 0.40
CA ASN A 223 -17.23 16.35 0.53
C ASN A 223 -18.16 15.72 1.57
N THR A 224 -18.10 16.18 2.81
CA THR A 224 -18.96 15.67 3.90
C THR A 224 -20.26 16.45 4.06
N GLY A 225 -20.71 17.14 3.00
CA GLY A 225 -21.93 17.96 2.99
C GLY A 225 -21.83 19.31 3.70
N GLU A 226 -21.06 19.41 4.79
CA GLU A 226 -20.94 20.63 5.61
C GLU A 226 -19.55 21.29 5.57
N ALA A 227 -18.52 20.58 5.11
CA ALA A 227 -17.16 21.12 4.96
C ALA A 227 -16.38 20.35 3.89
N GLU A 228 -15.45 21.04 3.22
CA GLU A 228 -14.41 20.41 2.41
C GLU A 228 -13.27 19.97 3.33
N ARG A 229 -13.08 18.66 3.46
CA ARG A 229 -11.91 18.10 4.13
C ARG A 229 -10.95 17.58 3.08
N VAL A 230 -9.73 18.10 3.06
CA VAL A 230 -8.64 17.52 2.26
C VAL A 230 -7.74 16.70 3.18
N SER A 231 -7.34 15.50 2.75
CA SER A 231 -6.39 14.67 3.51
C SER A 231 -5.41 13.99 2.57
N ARG A 232 -4.24 13.64 3.10
CA ARG A 232 -3.20 12.95 2.33
C ARG A 232 -3.64 11.56 1.89
N ALA A 233 -3.27 11.20 0.66
CA ALA A 233 -3.44 9.87 0.13
C ALA A 233 -2.18 9.04 0.38
N ASP A 234 -2.05 8.50 1.60
CA ASP A 234 -0.83 7.80 2.02
C ASP A 234 -0.79 6.31 1.60
N GLU A 235 -1.81 5.83 0.88
CA GLU A 235 -1.94 4.41 0.48
C GLU A 235 -1.41 4.13 -0.94
N LEU A 236 -0.54 4.99 -1.46
CA LEU A 236 0.13 4.81 -2.75
C LEU A 236 1.53 4.25 -2.55
N TYR A 237 1.87 3.18 -3.26
CA TYR A 237 3.12 2.45 -3.10
C TYR A 237 3.83 2.21 -4.42
N VAL A 238 5.16 2.25 -4.39
CA VAL A 238 6.00 1.71 -5.47
C VAL A 238 5.94 0.19 -5.40
N PHE A 239 5.20 -0.43 -6.33
CA PHE A 239 4.85 -1.84 -6.28
C PHE A 239 4.77 -2.46 -7.67
N LYS A 240 5.30 -3.68 -7.84
CA LYS A 240 5.22 -4.44 -9.10
C LYS A 240 4.39 -5.70 -8.85
N PRO A 241 3.12 -5.78 -9.27
CA PRO A 241 2.22 -6.88 -8.90
C PRO A 241 2.75 -8.30 -9.14
N ARG A 242 3.57 -8.49 -10.19
CA ARG A 242 4.21 -9.79 -10.50
C ARG A 242 5.48 -10.10 -9.72
N ARG A 243 6.22 -9.09 -9.25
CA ARG A 243 7.49 -9.29 -8.53
C ARG A 243 7.31 -9.19 -7.02
N ASP A 244 6.43 -8.29 -6.60
CA ASP A 244 6.23 -7.93 -5.20
C ASP A 244 4.99 -8.63 -4.60
N GLY A 245 4.18 -9.33 -5.41
CA GLY A 245 2.98 -10.04 -4.93
C GLY A 245 3.27 -11.06 -3.83
N GLY A 246 4.39 -11.80 -3.92
CA GLY A 246 4.81 -12.74 -2.87
C GLY A 246 5.24 -12.04 -1.57
N ARG A 247 5.75 -10.81 -1.68
CA ARG A 247 6.12 -9.98 -0.52
C ARG A 247 4.88 -9.44 0.18
N LEU A 248 3.88 -9.01 -0.59
CA LEU A 248 2.58 -8.60 -0.03
C LEU A 248 1.93 -9.76 0.74
N LEU A 249 1.93 -10.97 0.16
CA LEU A 249 1.46 -12.17 0.85
C LEU A 249 2.23 -12.44 2.15
N THR A 250 3.56 -12.32 2.11
CA THR A 250 4.42 -12.47 3.30
C THR A 250 4.06 -11.45 4.39
N ILE A 251 3.83 -10.19 4.03
CA ILE A 251 3.42 -9.14 4.97
C ILE A 251 2.09 -9.53 5.64
N VAL A 252 1.10 -9.98 4.87
CA VAL A 252 -0.22 -10.39 5.40
C VAL A 252 -0.09 -11.57 6.36
N GLU A 253 0.70 -12.59 6.01
CA GLU A 253 0.96 -13.74 6.88
C GLU A 253 1.61 -13.32 8.20
N HIS A 254 2.63 -12.46 8.16
CA HIS A 254 3.25 -11.96 9.38
C HIS A 254 2.29 -11.19 10.27
N ILE A 255 1.43 -10.33 9.71
CA ILE A 255 0.47 -9.57 10.54
C ILE A 255 -0.45 -10.53 11.32
N VAL A 256 -0.97 -11.57 10.65
CA VAL A 256 -1.84 -12.57 11.26
C VAL A 256 -1.09 -13.39 12.31
N HIS A 257 0.07 -13.93 11.93
CA HIS A 257 0.88 -14.77 12.79
C HIS A 257 1.34 -14.02 14.05
N ASP A 258 1.96 -12.85 13.87
CA ASP A 258 2.50 -12.07 14.99
C ASP A 258 1.40 -11.62 15.94
N PHE A 259 0.19 -11.33 15.45
CA PHE A 259 -0.93 -10.98 16.31
C PHE A 259 -1.32 -12.14 17.22
N VAL A 260 -1.49 -13.35 16.66
CA VAL A 260 -1.90 -14.54 17.42
C VAL A 260 -0.84 -14.93 18.44
N VAL A 261 0.42 -14.99 18.02
CA VAL A 261 1.53 -15.42 18.88
C VAL A 261 1.79 -14.42 20.00
N ARG A 262 1.77 -13.11 19.72
CA ARG A 262 1.92 -12.09 20.79
C ARG A 262 0.75 -12.10 21.77
N ASP A 263 -0.46 -12.38 21.30
CA ASP A 263 -1.62 -12.49 22.17
C ASP A 263 -1.52 -13.71 23.10
N ALA A 264 -1.12 -14.86 22.57
CA ALA A 264 -0.86 -16.07 23.34
C ALA A 264 0.23 -15.84 24.42
N ALA A 265 1.25 -15.05 24.09
CA ALA A 265 2.31 -14.66 25.02
C ALA A 265 1.92 -13.53 26.02
N ALA A 266 0.70 -12.99 25.95
CA ALA A 266 0.24 -11.83 26.71
C ALA A 266 1.12 -10.56 26.55
N ASP A 267 1.81 -10.43 25.41
CA ASP A 267 2.74 -9.35 25.09
C ASP A 267 2.13 -8.40 24.04
N ARG A 268 0.93 -7.90 24.32
CA ARG A 268 0.29 -6.90 23.44
C ARG A 268 0.87 -5.52 23.74
N PRO A 269 1.55 -4.87 22.78
CA PRO A 269 1.86 -3.45 22.92
C PRO A 269 0.59 -2.60 22.93
N ALA A 270 0.55 -1.56 23.77
CA ALA A 270 -0.63 -0.76 24.10
C ALA A 270 -1.10 0.21 22.99
N TRP A 271 -0.68 0.05 21.72
CA TRP A 271 -1.09 0.93 20.62
C TRP A 271 -2.45 0.55 20.02
N GLY A 272 -3.42 0.29 20.87
CA GLY A 272 -4.83 0.39 20.52
C GLY A 272 -5.41 1.55 21.30
N TRP A 273 -6.02 2.51 20.62
CA TRP A 273 -7.02 3.38 21.27
C TRP A 273 -8.19 2.48 21.68
N VAL A 274 -8.02 1.75 22.79
CA VAL A 274 -9.14 1.24 23.56
C VAL A 274 -9.69 2.48 24.23
N ALA A 275 -10.66 3.14 23.58
CA ALA A 275 -11.57 3.95 24.36
C ALA A 275 -12.15 3.00 25.43
N LEU A 276 -11.87 3.29 26.70
CA LEU A 276 -12.37 2.59 27.89
C LEU A 276 -13.90 2.36 27.91
N ASN A 277 -14.62 2.92 26.93
CA ASN A 277 -16.07 2.87 26.79
C ASN A 277 -16.57 1.84 25.77
N GLN A 278 -15.71 1.10 25.05
CA GLN A 278 -16.16 -0.03 24.22
C GLN A 278 -16.22 -1.34 25.04
N GLY A 279 -17.15 -1.37 26.00
CA GLY A 279 -18.03 -2.51 26.29
C GLY A 279 -17.48 -3.90 26.66
N TYR A 280 -16.18 -4.18 26.66
CA TYR A 280 -15.67 -5.46 27.15
C TYR A 280 -15.42 -5.37 28.65
N LYS A 281 -16.46 -5.71 29.43
CA LYS A 281 -16.30 -6.06 30.85
C LYS A 281 -15.37 -7.27 30.95
N ALA A 282 -14.11 -7.04 31.28
CA ALA A 282 -13.30 -8.05 31.93
C ALA A 282 -13.76 -8.16 33.39
N GLN A 283 -14.75 -9.01 33.65
CA GLN A 283 -14.97 -9.56 34.99
C GLN A 283 -14.67 -11.06 34.94
N ARG A 284 -13.39 -11.40 35.10
CA ARG A 284 -13.03 -12.68 35.73
C ARG A 284 -13.47 -12.59 37.18
N LEU A 285 -14.64 -13.15 37.48
CA LEU A 285 -14.95 -13.56 38.85
C LEU A 285 -14.03 -14.74 39.16
N ILE A 286 -12.99 -14.46 39.94
CA ILE A 286 -12.17 -15.48 40.57
C ILE A 286 -13.05 -16.11 41.65
N ASN A 287 -13.51 -17.34 41.39
CA ASN A 287 -14.06 -18.21 42.40
C ASN A 287 -12.91 -18.75 43.26
N THR A 288 -12.76 -18.19 44.45
CA THR A 288 -12.05 -18.75 45.61
C THR A 288 -12.79 -18.15 46.81
N THR A 289 -13.36 -18.89 47.77
CA THR A 289 -12.69 -19.91 48.58
C THR A 289 -13.74 -20.75 49.33
N THR A 290 -13.43 -22.04 49.37
CA THR A 290 -13.76 -23.10 50.34
C THR A 290 -14.49 -22.78 51.65
N ALA A 291 -15.37 -23.73 51.99
CA ALA A 291 -16.05 -23.96 53.26
C ALA A 291 -15.13 -24.27 54.46
N THR A 292 -15.79 -24.48 55.61
CA THR A 292 -15.35 -24.77 57.01
C THR A 292 -15.04 -23.53 57.84
N LYS A 293 -15.63 -23.31 59.03
CA LYS A 293 -16.38 -24.13 59.99
C LYS A 293 -17.44 -23.27 60.67
#